data_AF-A0A957Q8U1-F1
#
_entry.id   AF-A0A957Q8U1-F1
#
_cell.length_a   1.000
_cell.length_b   1.000
_cell.length_c   1.000
_cell.angle_alpha   90.00
_cell.angle_beta   90.00
_cell.angle_gamma   90.00
#
_symmetry.space_group_name_H-M   'P 1'
#
loop_
_entity.id
_entity.type
_entity.pdbx_description
1 polymer ?
#
loop_
_entity_poly.entity_id
_entity_poly.type
_entity_poly.pdbx_seq_one_letter_code
_entity_poly.pdbx_strand_id
1 'polypeptide(L)'
;MDPQEVLWTPHGYKHFASAMVSWPEIVSSTTRGPAKYLPNTDVEILERAVWNMGIPVTNGRPWKVMEFPEVIGASAGRESRWVRVENSGNTIHGHPITQQQFERLTQ
;
A
#
# COMPACT_ATOMS: atom_id res chain seq x y z
N MET A 1 -24.04 -14.53 -5.18
CA MET A 1 -23.18 -15.22 -4.19
C MET A 1 -22.23 -14.17 -3.70
N ASP A 2 -22.36 -13.74 -2.45
CA ASP A 2 -21.47 -12.73 -1.84
C ASP A 2 -20.11 -13.40 -1.64
N PRO A 3 -19.08 -13.06 -2.42
CA PRO A 3 -17.79 -13.72 -2.31
C PRO A 3 -17.19 -13.24 -0.99
N GLN A 4 -17.19 -14.14 0.01
CA GLN A 4 -16.62 -14.00 1.36
C GLN A 4 -15.87 -12.68 1.58
N GLU A 5 -16.50 -11.75 2.29
CA GLU A 5 -15.91 -10.45 2.60
C GLU A 5 -14.51 -10.66 3.19
N VAL A 6 -13.48 -10.18 2.48
CA VAL A 6 -12.11 -10.24 2.99
C VAL A 6 -11.99 -9.37 4.23
N LEU A 7 -11.35 -9.89 5.27
CA LEU A 7 -11.04 -9.12 6.48
C LEU A 7 -9.98 -8.08 6.15
N TRP A 8 -9.93 -6.99 6.91
CA TRP A 8 -8.88 -5.99 6.80
C TRP A 8 -8.14 -5.82 8.13
N THR A 9 -6.85 -5.47 8.08
CA THR A 9 -6.06 -5.15 9.27
C THR A 9 -5.15 -3.95 9.02
N PRO A 10 -4.97 -3.05 10.00
CA PRO A 10 -4.00 -1.95 9.91
C PRO A 10 -2.54 -2.43 9.98
N HIS A 11 -2.32 -3.74 10.13
CA HIS A 11 -1.00 -4.37 10.19
C HIS A 11 -0.06 -3.68 11.20
N GLY A 12 -0.53 -3.57 12.45
CA GLY A 12 0.18 -2.92 13.54
C GLY A 12 0.43 -1.41 13.34
N TYR A 13 -0.34 -0.77 12.45
CA TYR A 13 -0.23 0.65 12.09
C TYR A 13 1.14 1.07 11.53
N LYS A 14 1.98 0.11 11.12
CA LYS A 14 3.36 0.41 10.71
C LYS A 14 3.44 1.27 9.44
N HIS A 15 2.40 1.29 8.62
CA HIS A 15 2.30 2.07 7.38
C HIS A 15 1.56 3.40 7.53
N PHE A 16 1.10 3.73 8.73
CA PHE A 16 0.40 4.99 9.01
C PHE A 16 1.45 6.07 9.31
N ALA A 17 1.33 7.22 8.63
CA ALA A 17 2.15 8.39 8.92
C ALA A 17 1.54 9.19 10.08
N SER A 18 2.40 9.80 10.90
CA SER A 18 1.95 10.76 11.90
C SER A 18 1.68 12.11 11.25
N ALA A 19 0.52 12.70 11.52
CA ALA A 19 0.18 14.06 11.07
C ALA A 19 1.01 15.15 11.76
N MET A 20 1.78 14.81 12.80
CA MET A 20 2.66 15.74 13.52
C MET A 20 4.06 15.87 12.90
N VAL A 21 4.41 14.99 11.96
CA VAL A 21 5.72 14.96 11.29
C VAL A 21 5.57 15.53 9.89
N SER A 22 6.54 16.33 9.44
CA SER A 22 6.48 16.92 8.11
C SER A 22 6.57 15.84 7.02
N TRP A 23 5.96 16.10 5.86
CA TRP A 23 5.99 15.15 4.75
C TRP A 23 7.42 14.79 4.29
N PRO A 24 8.37 15.75 4.15
CA PRO A 24 9.75 15.42 3.81
C PRO A 24 10.44 14.49 4.83
N GLU A 25 10.17 14.68 6.13
CA GLU A 25 10.70 13.80 7.18
C GLU A 25 10.07 12.40 7.12
N ILE A 26 8.76 12.29 6.84
CA ILE A 26 8.09 11.02 6.61
C ILE A 26 8.74 10.29 5.42
N VAL A 27 8.89 10.96 4.28
CA VAL A 27 9.53 10.40 3.08
C VAL A 27 10.93 9.90 3.43
N SER A 28 11.75 10.72 4.08
CA SER A 28 13.12 10.38 4.50
C SER A 28 13.14 9.14 5.40
N SER A 29 12.19 9.02 6.35
CA SER A 29 12.09 7.88 7.26
C SER A 29 11.92 6.54 6.53
N THR A 30 11.28 6.54 5.36
CA THR A 30 11.05 5.32 4.56
C THR A 30 12.31 4.81 3.85
N THR A 31 13.43 5.54 3.89
CA THR A 31 14.71 5.09 3.32
C THR A 31 15.21 3.81 4.00
N ARG A 32 14.99 3.70 5.30
CA ARG A 32 15.37 2.54 6.13
C ARG A 32 14.20 1.96 6.92
N GLY A 33 13.12 2.72 7.06
CA GLY A 33 11.90 2.34 7.75
C GLY A 33 10.83 1.76 6.83
N PRO A 34 9.65 1.43 7.39
CA PRO A 34 8.52 0.99 6.59
C PRO A 34 8.04 2.09 5.64
N ALA A 35 7.46 1.68 4.51
CA ALA A 35 6.68 2.58 3.66
C ALA A 35 5.54 3.23 4.46
N LYS A 36 5.12 4.43 4.08
CA LYS A 36 4.11 5.22 4.79
C LYS A 36 3.09 5.77 3.82
N TYR A 37 1.79 5.62 4.09
CA TYR A 37 0.77 6.40 3.40
C TYR A 37 0.88 7.88 3.77
N LEU A 38 0.25 8.76 2.99
CA LEU A 38 0.08 10.15 3.39
C LEU A 38 -0.60 10.27 4.77
N PRO A 39 -0.31 11.33 5.55
CA PRO A 39 -1.06 11.63 6.76
C PRO A 39 -2.56 11.77 6.46
N ASN A 40 -3.40 11.33 7.40
CA ASN A 40 -4.87 11.38 7.32
C ASN A 40 -5.51 10.55 6.19
N THR A 41 -4.75 9.69 5.51
CA THR A 41 -5.30 8.71 4.57
C THR A 41 -6.22 7.72 5.28
N ASP A 42 -7.41 7.51 4.74
CA ASP A 42 -8.24 6.35 5.09
C ASP A 42 -7.64 5.09 4.43
N VAL A 43 -6.74 4.44 5.17
CA VAL A 43 -5.96 3.31 4.67
C VAL A 43 -6.84 2.11 4.38
N GLU A 44 -7.89 1.86 5.18
CA GLU A 44 -8.79 0.73 4.95
C GLU A 44 -9.54 0.91 3.63
N ILE A 45 -10.14 2.07 3.41
CA ILE A 45 -10.86 2.35 2.16
C ILE A 45 -9.92 2.24 0.95
N LEU A 46 -8.72 2.81 1.05
CA LEU A 46 -7.72 2.75 -0.03
C LEU A 46 -7.32 1.31 -0.34
N GLU A 47 -6.99 0.50 0.67
CA GLU A 47 -6.55 -0.88 0.47
C GLU A 47 -7.69 -1.78 -0.05
N ARG A 48 -8.93 -1.56 0.39
CA ARG A 48 -10.09 -2.25 -0.18
C ARG A 48 -10.32 -1.85 -1.65
N ALA A 49 -10.10 -0.59 -2.01
CA ALA A 49 -10.16 -0.14 -3.39
C ALA A 49 -9.11 -0.84 -4.26
N VAL A 50 -7.87 -0.93 -3.79
CA VAL A 50 -6.78 -1.67 -4.48
C VAL A 50 -7.10 -3.16 -4.56
N TRP A 51 -7.67 -3.77 -3.51
CA TRP A 51 -8.07 -5.17 -3.54
C TRP A 51 -9.19 -5.44 -4.55
N ASN A 52 -10.13 -4.51 -4.72
CA ASN A 52 -11.24 -4.69 -5.63
C ASN A 52 -10.84 -4.42 -7.09
N MET A 53 -10.12 -3.32 -7.34
CA MET A 53 -9.86 -2.80 -8.69
C MET A 53 -8.43 -3.05 -9.19
N GLY A 54 -7.51 -3.44 -8.30
CA GLY A 54 -6.10 -3.61 -8.64
C GLY A 54 -5.82 -4.80 -9.54
N ILE A 55 -4.64 -4.76 -10.14
CA ILE A 55 -4.12 -5.77 -11.06
C ILE A 55 -3.50 -6.91 -10.23
N PRO A 56 -3.88 -8.19 -10.48
CA PRO A 56 -3.20 -9.32 -9.87
C PRO A 56 -1.71 -9.35 -10.24
N VAL A 57 -0.87 -9.68 -9.27
CA VAL A 57 0.58 -9.78 -9.51
C VAL A 57 0.95 -11.03 -10.31
N THR A 58 2.07 -11.00 -11.03
CA THR A 58 2.53 -12.10 -11.90
C THR A 58 3.32 -13.19 -11.17
N ASN A 59 3.69 -12.97 -9.91
CA ASN A 59 4.56 -13.87 -9.14
C ASN A 59 3.81 -15.02 -8.41
N GLY A 60 2.53 -15.25 -8.74
CA GLY A 60 1.70 -16.31 -8.15
C GLY A 60 1.25 -16.06 -6.70
N ARG A 61 1.56 -14.90 -6.10
CA ARG A 61 1.07 -14.53 -4.78
C ARG A 61 -0.36 -13.98 -4.88
N PRO A 62 -1.20 -14.15 -3.84
CA PRO A 62 -2.55 -13.60 -3.78
C PRO A 62 -2.51 -12.10 -3.44
N TRP A 63 -1.82 -11.33 -4.27
CA TRP A 63 -1.61 -9.90 -4.11
C TRP A 63 -2.19 -9.15 -5.29
N LYS A 64 -2.55 -7.89 -5.06
CA LYS A 64 -2.92 -6.95 -6.10
C LYS A 64 -2.11 -5.68 -5.96
N VAL A 65 -1.87 -5.04 -7.09
CA VAL A 65 -1.19 -3.74 -7.16
C VAL A 65 -2.03 -2.74 -7.92
N MET A 66 -1.89 -1.46 -7.58
CA MET A 66 -2.56 -0.37 -8.29
C MET A 66 -1.67 0.87 -8.32
N GLU A 67 -1.74 1.58 -9.42
CA GLU A 67 -1.16 2.91 -9.60
C GLU A 67 -2.27 3.97 -9.47
N PHE A 68 -1.98 5.05 -8.75
CA PHE A 68 -2.85 6.20 -8.58
C PHE A 68 -2.33 7.39 -9.41
N PRO A 69 -3.19 8.35 -9.79
CA PRO A 69 -2.76 9.55 -10.51
C PRO A 69 -1.91 10.49 -9.65
N GLU A 70 -2.08 10.43 -8.32
CA GLU A 70 -1.44 11.31 -7.35
C GLU A 70 -0.55 10.53 -6.37
N VAL A 71 0.29 11.25 -5.63
CA VAL A 71 1.07 10.67 -4.52
C VAL A 71 0.12 10.16 -3.45
N ILE A 72 0.27 8.91 -3.03
CA ILE A 72 -0.54 8.28 -1.96
C ILE A 72 0.29 7.97 -0.70
N GLY A 73 1.61 8.11 -0.80
CA GLY A 73 2.52 7.66 0.24
C GLY A 73 3.99 7.77 -0.17
N ALA A 74 4.85 7.07 0.56
CA ALA A 74 6.28 7.05 0.36
C ALA A 74 6.83 5.65 0.61
N SER A 75 7.86 5.28 -0.14
CA SER A 75 8.59 4.02 -0.03
C SER A 75 10.04 4.21 -0.48
N ALA A 76 11.00 3.62 0.24
CA ALA A 76 12.42 3.68 -0.06
C ALA A 76 12.98 5.12 -0.23
N GLY A 77 12.53 6.05 0.61
CA GLY A 77 13.01 7.44 0.60
C GLY A 77 12.40 8.31 -0.50
N ARG A 78 11.35 7.84 -1.18
CA ARG A 78 10.73 8.54 -2.31
C ARG A 78 9.21 8.54 -2.17
N GLU A 79 8.59 9.59 -2.67
CA GLU A 79 7.14 9.60 -2.87
C GLU A 79 6.72 8.45 -3.80
N SER A 80 5.53 7.92 -3.55
CA SER A 80 4.96 6.80 -4.26
C SER A 80 3.50 7.05 -4.59
N ARG A 81 3.15 6.66 -5.82
CA ARG A 81 1.78 6.55 -6.31
C ARG A 81 1.35 5.09 -6.54
N TRP A 82 2.16 4.13 -6.09
CA TRP A 82 1.91 2.69 -6.29
C TRP A 82 1.69 1.98 -4.97
N VAL A 83 0.72 1.08 -4.94
CA VAL A 83 0.35 0.32 -3.74
C VAL A 83 0.35 -1.16 -4.05
N ARG A 84 0.78 -1.96 -3.08
CA ARG A 84 0.53 -3.41 -3.04
C ARG A 84 -0.40 -3.72 -1.89
N VAL A 85 -1.42 -4.54 -2.16
CA VAL A 85 -2.26 -5.17 -1.14
C VAL A 85 -2.06 -6.67 -1.22
N GLU A 86 -1.80 -7.27 -0.06
CA GLU A 86 -1.57 -8.70 0.11
C GLU A 86 -2.76 -9.33 0.81
N ASN A 87 -3.16 -10.54 0.43
CA ASN A 87 -4.09 -11.35 1.20
C ASN A 87 -3.33 -12.48 1.93
N SER A 88 -3.47 -12.52 3.25
CA SER A 88 -2.93 -13.60 4.09
C SER A 88 -4.05 -14.16 4.96
N GLY A 89 -4.45 -15.41 4.73
CA GLY A 89 -5.48 -16.08 5.54
C GLY A 89 -6.82 -15.34 5.54
N ASN A 90 -7.28 -14.90 4.36
CA ASN A 90 -8.50 -14.10 4.20
C ASN A 90 -8.46 -12.70 4.86
N THR A 91 -7.26 -12.20 5.19
CA THR A 91 -7.06 -10.86 5.74
C THR A 91 -6.15 -10.05 4.83
N ILE A 92 -6.65 -8.93 4.32
CA ILE A 92 -5.90 -8.00 3.49
C ILE A 92 -5.20 -6.92 4.31
N HIS A 93 -4.02 -6.54 3.85
CA HIS A 93 -3.29 -5.34 4.28
C HIS A 93 -2.35 -4.90 3.15
N GLY A 94 -1.94 -3.65 3.15
CA GLY A 94 -1.11 -3.11 2.08
C GLY A 94 -0.09 -2.10 2.54
N HIS A 95 0.67 -1.63 1.56
CA HIS A 95 1.58 -0.51 1.71
C HIS A 95 1.97 0.11 0.37
N PRO A 96 2.44 1.38 0.38
CA PRO A 96 3.08 1.96 -0.77
C PRO A 96 4.32 1.16 -1.19
N ILE A 97 4.55 1.05 -2.49
CA ILE A 97 5.71 0.40 -3.10
C ILE A 97 6.42 1.35 -4.05
N THR A 98 7.64 1.06 -4.47
CA THR A 98 8.32 1.84 -5.50
C THR A 98 7.78 1.51 -6.89
N GLN A 99 7.98 2.40 -7.87
CA GLN A 99 7.68 2.11 -9.28
C GLN A 99 8.36 0.82 -9.76
N GLN A 100 9.63 0.63 -9.42
CA GLN A 100 10.37 -0.57 -9.79
C GLN A 100 9.75 -1.85 -9.20
N GLN A 101 9.24 -1.79 -7.97
CA GLN A 101 8.52 -2.92 -7.37
C GLN A 101 7.19 -3.17 -8.11
N PHE A 102 6.47 -2.12 -8.48
CA PHE A 102 5.23 -2.24 -9.24
C PHE A 102 5.48 -2.91 -10.59
N GLU A 103 6.44 -2.40 -11.37
CA GLU A 103 6.83 -2.94 -12.67
C GLU A 103 7.21 -4.42 -12.58
N ARG A 104 8.01 -4.81 -11.58
CA ARG A 104 8.40 -6.21 -11.34
C ARG A 104 7.22 -7.12 -10.98
N LEU A 105 6.15 -6.58 -10.41
CA LEU A 105 4.97 -7.34 -10.00
C LEU A 105 3.92 -7.44 -11.12
N THR A 106 4.05 -6.64 -12.18
CA THR A 106 3.10 -6.59 -13.31
C THR A 106 3.71 -7.09 -14.63
N GLN A 107 4.97 -7.50 -14.64
CA GLN A 107 5.69 -8.04 -15.80
C GLN A 107 5.75 -9.57 -15.78
#